data_AF-A0A7V3MEI0-F1
#
_entry.id   AF-A0A7V3MEI0-F1
#
_cell.length_a   1.000
_cell.length_b   1.000
_cell.length_c   1.000
_cell.angle_alpha   90.00
_cell.angle_beta   90.00
_cell.angle_gamma   90.00
#
_symmetry.space_group_name_H-M   'P 1'
#
loop_
_entity.id
_entity.type
_entity.pdbx_description
1 polymer ?
#
loop_
_entity_poly.entity_id
_entity_poly.type
_entity_poly.pdbx_seq_one_letter_code
_entity_poly.pdbx_strand_id
1 'polypeptide(L)'
;LDFKQKGAPTDTLREKGLKPWFECQNRKDIDLKIIFGHWSTLGFHQDEHVLALDTGCLWGGKLTAARIDMDEVEIVQVECQQTQKPTLS
;
A
#
# COMPACT_ATOMS: atom_id res chain seq x y z
N LEU A 1 -14.98 1.09 -11.15
CA LEU A 1 -13.78 0.50 -10.50
C LEU A 1 -13.01 -0.25 -11.58
N ASP A 2 -11.70 -0.02 -11.69
CA ASP A 2 -10.83 -0.81 -12.57
C ASP A 2 -10.26 -1.98 -11.76
N PHE A 3 -10.45 -3.21 -12.23
CA PHE A 3 -9.98 -4.44 -11.58
C PHE A 3 -8.78 -5.07 -12.27
N LYS A 4 -8.30 -4.47 -13.37
CA LYS A 4 -7.15 -4.95 -14.15
C LYS A 4 -5.87 -4.24 -13.73
N GLN A 5 -5.97 -2.98 -13.34
CA GLN A 5 -4.80 -2.21 -12.89
C GLN A 5 -4.32 -2.67 -11.52
N LYS A 6 -3.11 -3.26 -11.48
CA LYS A 6 -2.45 -3.80 -10.26
C LYS A 6 -1.09 -3.16 -9.96
N GLY A 7 -0.63 -2.26 -10.84
CA GLY A 7 0.66 -1.58 -10.71
C GLY A 7 0.61 -0.42 -9.71
N ALA A 8 1.76 0.23 -9.53
CA ALA A 8 1.88 1.43 -8.72
C ALA A 8 0.96 2.55 -9.25
N PRO A 9 0.42 3.42 -8.37
CA PRO A 9 -0.26 4.63 -8.82
C PRO A 9 0.78 5.58 -9.43
N THR A 10 0.72 5.81 -10.73
CA THR A 10 1.60 6.75 -11.44
C THR A 10 0.83 7.99 -11.87
N ASP A 11 1.54 9.10 -12.13
CA ASP A 11 0.92 10.34 -12.60
C ASP A 11 0.16 10.13 -13.91
N THR A 12 0.71 9.34 -14.83
CA THR A 12 0.02 8.95 -16.08
C THR A 12 -1.28 8.20 -15.84
N LEU A 13 -1.39 7.38 -14.79
CA LEU A 13 -2.65 6.72 -14.43
C LEU A 13 -3.63 7.70 -13.80
N ARG A 14 -3.13 8.63 -12.97
CA ARG A 14 -3.94 9.69 -12.34
C ARG A 14 -4.55 10.63 -13.38
N GLU A 15 -3.79 11.03 -14.39
CA GLU A 15 -4.27 11.81 -15.54
C GLU A 15 -5.41 11.11 -16.30
N LYS A 16 -5.41 9.77 -16.29
CA LYS A 16 -6.48 8.93 -16.86
C LYS A 16 -7.64 8.69 -15.89
N GLY A 17 -7.63 9.32 -14.73
CA GLY A 17 -8.66 9.19 -13.69
C GLY A 17 -8.53 7.93 -12.83
N LEU A 18 -7.45 7.15 -12.96
CA LEU A 18 -7.18 6.00 -12.11
C LEU A 18 -6.38 6.43 -10.89
N LYS A 19 -6.98 6.26 -9.72
CA LYS A 19 -6.39 6.59 -8.42
C LYS A 19 -6.57 5.45 -7.42
N PRO A 20 -5.73 5.38 -6.39
CA PRO A 20 -5.94 4.45 -5.29
C PRO A 20 -7.36 4.55 -4.70
N TRP A 21 -7.91 3.42 -4.26
CA TRP A 21 -9.28 3.35 -3.75
C TRP A 21 -9.51 4.31 -2.57
N PHE A 22 -8.49 4.52 -1.74
CA PHE A 22 -8.55 5.39 -0.56
C PHE A 22 -8.58 6.90 -0.89
N GLU A 23 -8.29 7.28 -2.14
CA GLU A 23 -8.40 8.67 -2.63
C GLU A 23 -9.71 8.94 -3.39
N CYS A 24 -10.63 7.98 -3.43
CA CYS A 24 -11.94 8.17 -4.02
C CYS A 24 -12.78 9.11 -3.15
N GLN A 25 -13.22 10.25 -3.73
CA GLN A 25 -14.04 11.26 -3.03
C GLN A 25 -15.38 10.71 -2.54
N ASN A 26 -15.91 9.69 -3.22
CA ASN A 26 -17.17 9.03 -2.86
C ASN A 26 -16.96 7.78 -2.01
N ARG A 27 -15.80 7.63 -1.35
CA ARG A 27 -15.60 6.54 -0.39
C ARG A 27 -16.52 6.78 0.81
N LYS A 28 -17.02 5.71 1.41
CA LYS A 28 -17.78 5.81 2.66
C LYS A 28 -16.84 6.35 3.75
N ASP A 29 -17.32 7.31 4.55
CA ASP A 29 -16.59 7.76 5.72
C ASP A 29 -16.46 6.62 6.74
N ILE A 30 -15.24 6.47 7.25
CA ILE A 30 -14.85 5.44 8.20
C ILE A 30 -14.00 6.14 9.26
N ASP A 31 -14.49 6.16 10.50
CA ASP A 31 -13.83 6.81 11.64
C ASP A 31 -12.59 6.05 12.14
N LEU A 32 -12.33 4.88 11.56
CA LEU A 32 -11.19 4.03 11.88
C LEU A 32 -10.08 4.17 10.84
N LYS A 33 -8.83 4.06 11.29
CA LYS A 33 -7.67 3.92 10.42
C LYS A 33 -7.63 2.52 9.81
N ILE A 34 -7.57 2.44 8.48
CA ILE A 34 -7.54 1.18 7.73
C ILE A 34 -6.10 0.75 7.50
N ILE A 35 -5.71 -0.38 8.10
CA ILE A 35 -4.40 -0.99 7.89
C ILE A 35 -4.56 -2.12 6.87
N PHE A 36 -3.78 -2.10 5.79
CA PHE A 36 -3.91 -3.10 4.73
C PHE A 36 -2.57 -3.48 4.09
N GLY A 37 -2.60 -4.55 3.31
CA GLY A 37 -1.47 -5.06 2.52
C GLY A 37 -1.93 -5.51 1.13
N HIS A 38 -1.32 -6.57 0.59
CA HIS A 38 -1.62 -7.19 -0.71
C HIS A 38 -1.19 -6.38 -1.96
N TRP A 39 -1.10 -5.05 -1.86
CA TRP A 39 -0.70 -4.17 -2.97
C TRP A 39 0.78 -3.76 -2.90
N SER A 40 1.69 -4.71 -3.00
CA SER A 40 3.15 -4.46 -2.92
C SER A 40 3.70 -3.39 -3.86
N THR A 41 3.08 -3.16 -5.04
CA THR A 41 3.51 -2.10 -5.98
C THR A 41 3.14 -0.69 -5.51
N LEU A 42 2.22 -0.54 -4.54
CA LEU A 42 1.99 0.71 -3.84
C LEU A 42 3.16 1.05 -2.90
N GLY A 43 3.71 0.02 -2.25
CA GLY A 43 4.72 0.18 -1.22
C GLY A 43 4.16 0.68 0.11
N PHE A 44 5.04 1.22 0.95
CA PHE A 44 4.64 1.84 2.21
C PHE A 44 3.90 3.15 1.94
N HIS A 45 2.72 3.30 2.52
CA HIS A 45 1.91 4.52 2.46
C HIS A 45 1.26 4.78 3.81
N GLN A 46 1.27 6.03 4.25
CA GLN A 46 0.63 6.44 5.50
C GLN A 46 -0.04 7.79 5.32
N ASP A 47 -1.33 7.84 5.66
CA ASP A 47 -2.08 9.06 5.84
C ASP A 47 -2.93 8.99 7.12
N GLU A 48 -3.84 9.95 7.27
CA GLU A 48 -4.76 10.05 8.41
C GLU A 48 -5.69 8.83 8.52
N HIS A 49 -6.13 8.29 7.39
CA HIS A 49 -7.16 7.26 7.33
C HIS A 49 -6.62 5.88 6.98
N VAL A 50 -5.40 5.77 6.47
CA VAL A 50 -4.87 4.55 5.84
C VAL A 50 -3.40 4.32 6.19
N LEU A 51 -3.04 3.04 6.37
CA LEU A 51 -1.67 2.56 6.52
C LEU A 51 -1.45 1.31 5.65
N ALA A 52 -0.64 1.43 4.60
CA ALA A 52 -0.24 0.33 3.74
C ALA A 52 1.09 -0.27 4.22
N LEU A 53 1.09 -1.56 4.54
CA LEU A 53 2.26 -2.27 5.06
C LEU A 53 2.94 -3.17 4.02
N ASP A 54 2.26 -3.47 2.90
CA ASP A 54 2.82 -4.33 1.87
C ASP A 54 3.93 -3.62 1.09
N THR A 55 5.16 -3.95 1.49
CA THR A 55 6.42 -3.40 0.99
C THR A 55 7.19 -4.45 0.19
N GLY A 56 6.51 -5.52 -0.25
CA GLY A 56 7.05 -6.44 -1.24
C GLY A 56 8.20 -7.33 -0.74
N CYS A 57 8.18 -7.78 0.52
CA CYS A 57 9.21 -8.69 1.07
C CYS A 57 9.53 -9.89 0.14
N LEU A 58 8.50 -10.52 -0.43
CA LEU A 58 8.63 -11.66 -1.36
C LEU A 58 9.49 -11.32 -2.60
N TRP A 59 9.43 -10.06 -3.04
CA TRP A 59 10.09 -9.54 -4.24
C TRP A 59 11.45 -8.91 -3.96
N GLY A 60 11.97 -9.03 -2.72
CA GLY A 60 13.23 -8.40 -2.31
C GLY A 60 13.07 -6.97 -1.78
N GLY A 61 11.85 -6.56 -1.44
CA GLY A 61 11.59 -5.35 -0.69
C GLY A 61 11.78 -5.58 0.82
N LYS A 62 10.85 -5.06 1.63
CA LYS A 62 10.92 -5.16 3.10
C LYS A 62 9.75 -5.92 3.67
N LEU A 63 9.95 -6.51 4.85
CA LEU A 63 8.87 -6.88 5.75
C LEU A 63 8.63 -5.69 6.68
N THR A 64 7.41 -5.15 6.66
CA THR A 64 7.02 -3.98 7.46
C THR A 64 6.03 -4.38 8.55
N ALA A 65 6.31 -3.97 9.78
CA ALA A 65 5.41 -4.07 10.92
C ALA A 65 5.12 -2.67 11.49
N ALA A 66 3.92 -2.48 12.03
CA ALA A 66 3.49 -1.26 12.67
C ALA A 66 3.07 -1.53 14.11
N ARG A 67 3.60 -0.74 15.04
CA ARG A 67 3.16 -0.68 16.43
C ARG A 67 2.11 0.42 16.55
N ILE A 68 0.91 0.06 17.02
CA ILE A 68 -0.29 0.91 16.96
C ILE A 68 -0.94 1.15 18.34
N ASP A 69 -0.32 0.67 19.40
CA ASP A 69 -0.75 0.83 20.80
C ASP A 69 -0.19 2.11 21.46
N MET A 70 0.33 3.04 20.65
CA MET A 70 0.97 4.30 21.06
C MET A 70 0.28 5.48 20.37
N ASP A 71 0.50 6.71 20.86
CA ASP A 71 -0.05 7.93 20.26
C ASP A 71 0.43 8.14 18.82
N GLU A 72 1.69 7.81 18.56
CA GLU A 72 2.28 7.80 17.23
C GLU A 72 2.54 6.37 16.76
N VAL A 73 2.25 6.09 15.48
CA VAL A 73 2.54 4.79 14.87
C VAL A 73 4.04 4.64 14.69
N GLU A 74 4.64 3.64 15.32
CA GLU A 74 6.05 3.28 15.08
C GLU A 74 6.14 2.22 13.99
N ILE A 75 7.05 2.42 13.04
CA ILE A 75 7.24 1.53 11.90
C ILE A 75 8.58 0.81 12.03
N VAL A 76 8.55 -0.52 11.91
CA VAL A 76 9.74 -1.37 11.86
C VAL A 76 9.79 -2.03 10.49
N GLN A 77 10.94 -1.92 9.82
CA GLN A 77 11.17 -2.55 8.53
C GLN A 77 12.46 -3.35 8.54
N VAL A 78 12.39 -4.55 7.97
CA VAL A 78 13.55 -5.42 7.79
C VAL A 78 13.69 -5.76 6.30
N GLU A 79 14.89 -5.60 5.77
CA GLU A 79 15.19 -5.96 4.38
C GLU A 79 14.99 -7.48 4.16
N CYS A 80 14.31 -7.85 3.07
CA CYS A 80 14.09 -9.24 2.70
C CYS A 80 14.97 -9.65 1.53
N GLN A 81 15.44 -10.89 1.55
CA GLN A 81 16.02 -11.49 0.35
C GLN A 81 14.90 -11.84 -0.64
N GLN A 82 15.13 -11.54 -1.93
CA GLN A 82 14.18 -11.88 -2.97
C GLN A 82 14.00 -13.40 -3.04
N THR A 83 12.78 -13.86 -2.81
CA THR A 83 12.41 -15.28 -2.80
C THR A 83 11.64 -15.68 -4.05
N GLN A 84 11.03 -14.71 -4.76
CA GLN A 84 10.42 -14.94 -6.07
C GLN A 84 10.78 -13.83 -7.08
N LYS A 85 10.80 -14.20 -8.36
CA LYS A 85 10.86 -13.21 -9.45
C LYS A 85 9.44 -12.76 -9.79
N PRO A 86 9.18 -11.44 -9.91
CA PRO A 86 7.88 -10.98 -10.39
C PRO A 86 7.61 -11.59 -11.77
N THR A 87 6.53 -12.35 -11.88
CA THR A 87 6.03 -12.77 -13.19
C THR A 87 5.37 -11.55 -13.82
N LEU A 88 5.93 -11.04 -14.93
CA LEU A 88 5.29 -9.99 -15.71
C LEU A 88 3.91 -10.51 -16.16
N SER A 89 2.84 -9.92 -15.63
CA SER A 89 1.46 -10.18 -16.07
C SER A 89 1.04 -9.19 -17.14
#